data_AF-A0A401WCR6-F1
#
_entry.id   AF-A0A401WCR6-F1
#
_cell.length_a   1.000
_cell.length_b   1.000
_cell.length_c   1.000
_cell.angle_alpha   90.00
_cell.angle_beta   90.00
_cell.angle_gamma   90.00
#
_symmetry.space_group_name_H-M   'P 1'
#
loop_
_entity.id
_entity.type
_entity.pdbx_description
1 polymer ?
#
loop_
_entity_poly.entity_id
_entity_poly.type
_entity_poly.pdbx_seq_one_letter_code
_entity_poly.pdbx_strand_id
1 'polypeptide(L)' 'MSDERSPWVGDLIHDEAPCRRGIVTDVRGGTVWVLRPEWGQGQWASRHPGRLTLIRPREDVRDQL' A
#
# COMPACT_ATOMS: atom_id res chain seq x y z
N MET A 1 16.14 -12.79 -7.98
CA MET A 1 15.42 -11.50 -8.07
C MET A 1 14.02 -11.83 -7.61
N SER A 2 13.65 -11.41 -6.41
CA SER A 2 12.28 -11.62 -5.95
C SER A 2 11.38 -10.90 -6.94
N ASP A 3 10.42 -11.59 -7.54
CA ASP A 3 9.31 -10.95 -8.26
C ASP A 3 8.58 -10.08 -7.24
N GLU A 4 9.02 -8.83 -7.09
CA GLU A 4 8.35 -7.85 -6.25
C GLU A 4 7.03 -7.52 -6.91
N ARG A 5 6.03 -8.33 -6.58
CA ARG A 5 4.65 -8.11 -6.97
C ARG A 5 4.27 -6.69 -6.55
N SER A 6 3.82 -5.90 -7.52
CA SER A 6 3.26 -4.57 -7.25
C SER A 6 2.17 -4.68 -6.19
N PRO A 7 2.19 -3.84 -5.14
CA PRO A 7 1.18 -3.88 -4.10
C PRO A 7 -0.24 -3.78 -4.64
N TRP A 8 -1.19 -4.42 -3.99
CA TRP A 8 -2.58 -4.47 -4.42
C TRP A 8 -3.55 -4.14 -3.29
N VAL A 9 -4.81 -3.89 -3.66
CA VAL A 9 -5.88 -3.56 -2.72
C VAL A 9 -5.93 -4.56 -1.55
N GLY A 10 -5.86 -4.01 -0.35
CA GLY A 10 -5.82 -4.71 0.94
C GLY A 10 -4.42 -4.86 1.54
N ASP A 11 -3.36 -4.72 0.73
CA ASP A 11 -1.98 -4.87 1.21
C ASP A 11 -1.58 -3.69 2.11
N LEU A 12 -0.85 -3.99 3.18
CA LEU A 12 -0.16 -2.99 3.99
C LEU A 12 1.24 -2.76 3.40
N ILE A 13 1.55 -1.51 3.11
CA ILE A 13 2.82 -1.10 2.52
C ILE A 13 3.55 -0.05 3.36
N HIS A 14 4.85 0.05 3.13
CA HIS A 14 5.68 1.19 3.49
C HIS A 14 5.85 2.08 2.25
N ASP A 15 5.48 3.35 2.35
CA ASP A 15 5.79 4.40 1.37
C ASP A 15 7.07 5.10 1.84
N GLU A 16 8.19 4.81 1.18
CA GLU A 16 9.54 5.24 1.59
C GLU A 16 9.71 6.78 1.65
N ALA A 17 8.86 7.55 0.97
CA ALA A 17 8.92 9.01 0.99
C ALA A 17 7.49 9.58 0.92
N PRO A 18 6.86 9.91 2.06
CA PRO A 18 7.46 10.48 3.27
C PRO A 18 7.65 9.52 4.48
N CYS A 19 8.13 8.28 4.29
CA CYS A 19 8.29 7.27 5.35
C CYS A 19 6.99 7.00 6.13
N ARG A 20 5.91 6.63 5.44
CA ARG A 20 4.60 6.36 6.08
C ARG A 20 4.09 4.97 5.75
N ARG A 21 3.27 4.39 6.62
CA ARG A 21 2.61 3.10 6.40
C ARG A 21 1.16 3.30 5.99
N GLY A 22 0.71 2.52 5.02
CA GLY A 22 -0.64 2.63 4.52
C GLY A 22 -1.16 1.34 3.93
N ILE A 23 -2.49 1.21 3.93
CA ILE A 23 -3.19 0.09 3.30
C ILE A 23 -3.68 0.56 1.94
N VAL A 24 -3.41 -0.22 0.90
CA VAL A 24 -3.90 0.05 -0.46
C VAL A 24 -5.41 -0.13 -0.48
N THR A 25 -6.14 0.92 -0.83
CA THR A 25 -7.60 0.89 -0.93
C THR A 25 -8.08 0.81 -2.38
N ASP A 26 -7.28 1.28 -3.34
CA ASP A 26 -7.60 1.26 -4.77
C ASP A 26 -6.32 1.34 -5.62
N VAL A 27 -6.35 0.77 -6.83
CA VAL A 27 -5.27 0.86 -7.82
C VAL A 27 -5.88 1.31 -9.15
N ARG A 28 -5.69 2.58 -9.48
CA ARG A 28 -6.30 3.20 -10.66
C ARG A 28 -5.38 3.07 -11.87
N GLY A 29 -5.90 2.43 -12.91
CA GLY A 29 -5.19 2.27 -14.20
C GLY A 29 -3.83 1.58 -14.07
N GLY A 30 -3.62 0.78 -13.01
CA GLY A 30 -2.35 0.10 -12.73
C GLY A 30 -1.15 1.02 -12.45
N THR A 31 -1.38 2.32 -12.25
CA THR A 31 -0.29 3.34 -12.16
C THR A 31 -0.44 4.28 -10.97
N VAL A 32 -1.62 4.33 -10.33
CA VAL A 32 -1.87 5.16 -9.15
C VAL A 32 -2.42 4.29 -8.02
N TRP A 33 -1.70 4.25 -6.91
CA TRP A 33 -2.10 3.58 -5.69
C TRP A 33 -2.74 4.58 -4.75
N VAL A 34 -3.95 4.27 -4.33
CA VAL A 34 -4.68 5.04 -3.33
C VAL A 34 -4.54 4.33 -2.00
N LEU A 35 -4.15 5.08 -0.98
CA LEU A 35 -3.71 4.54 0.30
C LEU A 35 -4.43 5.27 1.43
N ARG A 36 -4.86 4.51 2.44
CA ARG A 36 -5.24 5.07 3.74
C ARG A 36 -4.13 4.81 4.76
N PRO A 37 -3.97 5.67 5.79
CA PRO A 37 -3.04 5.39 6.88
C PRO A 37 -3.32 4.04 7.53
N GLU A 38 -2.27 3.36 8.02
CA GLU A 38 -2.43 2.21 8.92
C GLU A 38 -3.21 2.63 10.18
N TRP A 39 -2.93 3.83 10.69
CA TRP A 39 -3.61 4.44 11.83
C TRP A 39 -4.01 5.89 11.55
N GLY A 40 -5.19 6.29 12.04
CA GLY A 40 -5.72 7.65 11.88
C GLY A 40 -6.61 7.81 10.66
N GLN A 41 -6.86 9.07 10.28
CA GLN A 41 -7.79 9.45 9.24
C GLN A 41 -7.07 10.02 8.02
N GLY A 42 -7.75 9.97 6.87
CA GLY A 42 -7.27 10.56 5.61
C GLY A 42 -6.89 9.53 4.57
N GLN A 43 -6.43 10.04 3.43
CA GLN A 43 -6.09 9.24 2.25
C GLN A 43 -5.06 10.00 1.42
N TRP A 44 -4.18 9.28 0.75
CA TRP A 44 -3.27 9.86 -0.24
C TRP A 44 -3.15 8.97 -1.47
N ALA A 45 -2.58 9.53 -2.53
CA ALA A 45 -2.25 8.81 -3.74
C ALA A 45 -0.72 8.76 -3.93
N SER A 46 -0.20 7.62 -4.36
CA SER A 46 1.17 7.44 -4.83
C SER A 46 1.18 7.00 -6.29
N ARG A 47 2.10 7.57 -7.08
CA ARG A 47 2.36 7.21 -8.48
C ARG A 47 3.69 6.49 -8.65
N HIS A 48 4.33 6.10 -7.55
CA HIS A 48 5.68 5.56 -7.52
C HIS A 48 5.65 4.15 -6.90
N PRO A 49 5.21 3.12 -7.65
CA PRO A 49 5.09 1.76 -7.11
C PRO A 49 6.42 1.19 -6.62
N GLY A 50 7.54 1.55 -7.26
CA GLY A 50 8.88 1.14 -6.82
C GLY A 50 9.34 1.71 -5.48
N ARG A 51 8.53 2.56 -4.83
CA ARG A 51 8.75 3.05 -3.46
C ARG A 51 7.78 2.45 -2.44
N LEU A 52 6.86 1.59 -2.91
CA LEU A 52 5.84 0.95 -2.08
C LEU A 52 6.32 -0.45 -1.75
N THR A 53 6.86 -0.61 -0.56
CA THR A 53 7.38 -1.91 -0.09
C THR A 53 6.28 -2.65 0.64
N LEU A 54 5.97 -3.88 0.21
CA LEU A 54 4.99 -4.72 0.89
C LEU A 54 5.47 -5.05 2.31
N ILE A 55 4.67 -4.70 3.31
CA ILE A 55 4.91 -5.08 4.71
C ILE A 55 4.10 -6.34 5.06
N ARG A 56 2.80 -6.32 4.77
CA ARG A 56 1.89 -7.45 5.00
C ARG A 56 0.92 -7.60 3.83
N PRO A 57 0.69 -8.82 3.34
CA PRO A 57 -0.30 -9.07 2.32
C PRO A 57 -1.71 -8.93 2.88
N ARG A 58 -2.67 -8.64 2.00
CA ARG A 58 -4.09 -8.44 2.34
C ARG A 58 -4.74 -9.55 3.17
N GLU A 59 -4.32 -10.81 2.98
CA GLU A 59 -4.81 -11.95 3.76
C GLU A 59 -4.51 -11.77 5.25
N ASP A 60 -3.33 -11.28 5.61
CA ASP A 60 -2.91 -11.07 6.99
C ASP A 60 -3.49 -9.78 7.60
N VAL A 61 -3.84 -8.80 6.75
CA VAL A 61 -4.43 -7.52 7.19
C VAL A 61 -5.89 -7.70 7.59
N ARG A 62 -6.63 -8.61 6.94
CA ARG A 62 -8.06 -8.83 7.17
C ARG A 62 -8.35 -9.42 8.55
N ASP A 63 -7.40 -10.16 9.12
CA ASP A 63 -7.54 -10.79 10.45
C ASP A 63 -7.40 -9.78 11.61
N GLN A 64 -7.20 -8.49 11.32
CA GLN A 64 -6.97 -7.44 12.32
C GLN A 64 -7.99 -6.30 12.31
N LEU A 65 -9.05 -6.40 11.48
CA LEU A 65 -10.15 -5.43 11.41
C LEU A 65 -11.44 -6.00 11.99
#